data_AF-A0A6L7MJ97-F1
#
_entry.id   AF-A0A6L7MJ97-F1
#
_cell.length_a   1.000
_cell.length_b   1.000
_cell.length_c   1.000
_cell.angle_alpha   90.00
_cell.angle_beta   90.00
_cell.angle_gamma   90.00
#
_symmetry.space_group_name_H-M   'P 1'
#
loop_
_entity.id
_entity.type
_entity.pdbx_description
1 polymer ?
#
loop_
_entity_poly.entity_id
_entity_poly.type
_entity_poly.pdbx_seq_one_letter_code
_entity_poly.pdbx_strand_id
1 'polypeptide(L)'
;MTSMLFVKKLISSKLVLGAFLAVGVALVAVPAYAHFMYEHGITSEEDEHCTWNRAEISHGSGGGYAESKVKSRRGLCGLSWDRPIGHLKVKWKLLKKDGSSWPVCHSSSNYYNGTTASQMTVGNDYGSTPHCGNGVYKTRAYGYLKNSGTWWGGEIESGVTGHTLP
;
A
#
# COMPACT_ATOMS: atom_id res chain seq x y z
N MET A 1 -45.06 63.33 -18.54
CA MET A 1 -46.47 62.93 -18.60
C MET A 1 -46.58 61.75 -19.56
N THR A 2 -46.85 60.58 -18.97
CA THR A 2 -47.76 59.53 -19.42
C THR A 2 -47.89 59.17 -20.91
N SER A 3 -47.67 57.86 -21.16
CA SER A 3 -48.39 57.01 -22.14
C SER A 3 -48.15 57.27 -23.63
N MET A 4 -48.18 56.31 -24.56
CA MET A 4 -48.58 54.90 -24.55
C MET A 4 -48.07 54.29 -25.87
N LEU A 5 -47.73 52.98 -25.83
CA LEU A 5 -48.19 51.88 -26.70
C LEU A 5 -48.61 52.23 -28.18
N PHE A 6 -48.33 51.48 -29.26
CA PHE A 6 -48.00 50.07 -29.46
C PHE A 6 -47.65 49.79 -30.95
N VAL A 7 -46.60 48.99 -31.20
CA VAL A 7 -46.62 47.68 -31.93
C VAL A 7 -47.12 47.66 -33.39
N LYS A 8 -46.27 47.21 -34.34
CA LYS A 8 -46.33 45.87 -34.98
C LYS A 8 -45.38 45.67 -36.18
N LYS A 9 -44.63 44.55 -36.09
CA LYS A 9 -44.37 43.51 -37.12
C LYS A 9 -43.52 43.95 -38.34
N LEU A 10 -42.61 43.17 -38.93
CA LEU A 10 -42.25 41.74 -38.85
C LEU A 10 -41.09 41.51 -39.86
N ILE A 11 -40.27 40.47 -39.63
CA ILE A 11 -39.54 39.65 -40.63
C ILE A 11 -38.31 40.39 -41.24
N SER A 12 -37.08 39.89 -41.21
CA SER A 12 -36.67 38.57 -41.70
C SER A 12 -35.21 38.26 -41.37
N SER A 13 -34.98 36.99 -41.00
CA SER A 13 -33.92 36.14 -41.57
C SER A 13 -32.43 36.44 -41.32
N LYS A 14 -31.89 35.50 -40.54
CA LYS A 14 -30.77 34.59 -40.85
C LYS A 14 -29.39 34.92 -40.29
N LEU A 15 -28.88 33.89 -39.60
CA LEU A 15 -27.48 33.44 -39.53
C LEU A 15 -26.54 34.37 -38.74
N VAL A 16 -25.75 33.92 -37.75
CA VAL A 16 -25.04 32.65 -37.62
C VAL A 16 -24.97 32.25 -36.13
N LEU A 17 -25.31 30.99 -35.90
CA LEU A 17 -25.06 30.22 -34.70
C LEU A 17 -23.55 30.22 -34.37
N GLY A 18 -23.21 30.72 -33.19
CA GLY A 18 -21.88 30.56 -32.58
C GLY A 18 -22.02 30.12 -31.12
N ALA A 19 -22.82 29.09 -30.87
CA ALA A 19 -22.91 28.48 -29.55
C ALA A 19 -21.61 27.74 -29.26
N PHE A 20 -20.69 28.37 -28.54
CA PHE A 20 -19.63 27.67 -27.83
C PHE A 20 -20.27 26.76 -26.78
N LEU A 21 -20.48 25.49 -27.14
CA LEU A 21 -20.73 24.42 -26.18
C LEU A 21 -19.46 24.26 -25.33
N ALA A 22 -19.42 24.95 -24.20
CA ALA A 22 -18.55 24.58 -23.10
C ALA A 22 -19.05 23.23 -22.57
N VAL A 23 -18.62 22.14 -23.21
CA VAL A 23 -18.72 20.80 -22.62
C VAL A 23 -17.84 20.82 -21.39
N GLY A 24 -18.45 21.10 -20.24
CA GLY A 24 -17.85 20.87 -18.94
C GLY A 24 -17.55 19.37 -18.85
N VAL A 25 -16.33 18.99 -19.18
CA VAL A 25 -15.80 17.69 -18.83
C VAL A 25 -15.67 17.72 -17.31
N ALA A 26 -16.74 17.27 -16.64
CA ALA A 26 -16.64 16.86 -15.26
C ALA A 26 -15.64 15.71 -15.25
N LEU A 27 -14.40 16.04 -14.88
CA LEU A 27 -13.37 15.08 -14.52
C LEU A 27 -13.90 14.34 -13.29
N VAL A 28 -14.75 13.34 -13.48
CA VAL A 28 -14.88 12.24 -12.53
C VAL A 28 -13.56 11.50 -12.60
N ALA A 29 -12.57 12.06 -11.90
CA ALA A 29 -11.42 11.31 -11.46
C ALA A 29 -11.98 10.22 -10.54
N VAL A 30 -12.28 9.05 -11.11
CA VAL A 30 -12.32 7.82 -10.33
C VAL A 30 -10.95 7.75 -9.65
N PRO A 31 -10.86 7.76 -8.31
CA PRO A 31 -9.57 7.57 -7.68
C PRO A 31 -9.06 6.21 -8.17
N ALA A 32 -7.91 6.21 -8.83
CA ALA A 32 -7.25 4.98 -9.21
C ALA A 32 -6.94 4.24 -7.91
N TYR A 33 -7.73 3.20 -7.60
CA TYR A 33 -7.63 2.37 -6.40
C TYR A 33 -6.39 1.45 -6.50
N ALA A 34 -5.20 2.04 -6.60
CA ALA A 34 -3.94 1.37 -6.33
C ALA A 34 -3.50 1.74 -4.90
N HIS A 35 -4.34 1.42 -3.91
CA HIS A 35 -4.09 1.76 -2.52
C HIS A 35 -3.29 0.66 -1.83
N PHE A 36 -1.98 0.66 -2.03
CA PHE A 36 -1.07 -0.06 -1.17
C PHE A 36 -0.23 0.95 -0.41
N MET A 37 -0.09 0.74 0.89
CA MET A 37 0.86 1.46 1.73
C MET A 37 1.98 0.49 2.07
N TYR A 38 3.21 0.91 1.82
CA TYR A 38 4.38 0.12 2.12
C TYR A 38 5.50 1.00 2.65
N GLU A 39 6.38 0.38 3.42
CA GLU A 39 7.59 0.99 3.94
C GLU A 39 8.71 -0.05 3.85
N HIS A 40 9.95 0.40 3.67
CA HIS A 40 11.07 -0.51 3.56
C HIS A 40 12.39 0.11 4.01
N GLY A 41 13.34 -0.73 4.42
CA GLY A 41 14.63 -0.23 4.87
C GLY A 41 15.57 -1.33 5.37
N ILE A 42 16.80 -0.94 5.66
CA ILE A 42 17.77 -1.79 6.37
C ILE A 42 17.41 -1.78 7.85
N THR A 43 17.14 -2.96 8.40
CA THR A 43 16.78 -3.13 9.83
C THR A 43 17.95 -3.68 10.66
N SER A 44 19.04 -4.08 10.02
CA SER A 44 20.27 -4.53 10.67
C SER A 44 21.41 -4.46 9.64
N GLU A 45 22.55 -3.94 10.07
CA GLU A 45 23.78 -3.76 9.30
C GLU A 45 24.97 -4.12 10.20
N GLU A 46 25.63 -5.24 9.90
CA GLU A 46 26.69 -5.83 10.74
C GLU A 46 27.80 -6.40 9.85
N ASP A 47 29.03 -5.91 9.97
CA ASP A 47 30.25 -6.49 9.37
C ASP A 47 30.07 -7.08 7.95
N GLU A 48 29.49 -6.28 7.04
CA GLU A 48 29.16 -6.64 5.64
C GLU A 48 27.91 -7.50 5.41
N HIS A 49 27.04 -7.67 6.39
CA HIS A 49 25.77 -8.39 6.27
C HIS A 49 24.62 -7.47 6.66
N CYS A 50 23.65 -7.34 5.76
CA CYS A 50 22.49 -6.50 6.03
C CYS A 50 21.19 -7.22 5.80
N THR A 51 20.22 -6.87 6.63
CA THR A 51 18.85 -7.34 6.51
C THR A 51 17.99 -6.18 6.08
N TRP A 52 17.50 -6.25 4.85
CA TRP A 52 16.51 -5.31 4.33
C TRP A 52 15.12 -5.91 4.53
N ASN A 53 14.17 -5.10 4.99
CA ASN A 53 12.78 -5.50 5.18
C ASN A 53 11.82 -4.57 4.44
N ARG A 54 10.64 -5.10 4.10
CA ARG A 54 9.48 -4.34 3.65
C ARG A 54 8.23 -4.85 4.33
N ALA A 55 7.37 -3.91 4.72
CA ALA A 55 6.00 -4.17 5.10
C ALA A 55 5.06 -3.55 4.08
N GLU A 56 3.97 -4.22 3.77
CA GLU A 56 2.91 -3.68 2.93
C GLU A 56 1.53 -4.05 3.47
N ILE A 57 0.61 -3.12 3.34
CA ILE A 57 -0.83 -3.30 3.50
C ILE A 57 -1.53 -2.76 2.25
N SER A 58 -2.50 -3.48 1.70
CA SER A 58 -3.32 -3.00 0.57
C SER A 58 -4.74 -3.55 0.64
N HIS A 59 -5.61 -3.22 -0.31
CA HIS A 59 -6.98 -3.74 -0.37
C HIS A 59 -7.10 -5.23 -0.71
N GLY A 60 -6.09 -5.83 -1.34
CA GLY A 60 -6.18 -7.23 -1.81
C GLY A 60 -7.45 -7.47 -2.63
N SER A 61 -8.18 -8.54 -2.32
CA SER A 61 -9.47 -8.88 -2.93
C SER A 61 -10.68 -8.14 -2.31
N GLY A 62 -10.43 -7.08 -1.53
CA GLY A 62 -11.44 -6.24 -0.87
C GLY A 62 -11.31 -6.25 0.66
N GLY A 63 -10.96 -7.38 1.25
CA GLY A 63 -10.77 -7.58 2.69
C GLY A 63 -9.36 -7.24 3.19
N GLY A 64 -8.48 -6.81 2.30
CA GLY A 64 -7.12 -6.44 2.59
C GLY A 64 -6.08 -7.49 2.23
N TYR A 65 -4.85 -7.04 2.14
CA TYR A 65 -3.66 -7.85 1.90
C TYR A 65 -2.52 -7.36 2.80
N ALA A 66 -1.84 -8.28 3.47
CA ALA A 66 -0.66 -7.98 4.28
C ALA A 66 0.56 -8.72 3.74
N GLU A 67 1.71 -8.05 3.63
CA GLU A 67 2.96 -8.65 3.17
C GLU A 67 4.15 -8.29 4.06
N SER A 68 5.03 -9.27 4.25
CA SER A 68 6.40 -9.10 4.75
C SER A 68 7.39 -9.62 3.71
N LYS A 69 8.44 -8.85 3.48
CA LYS A 69 9.55 -9.25 2.62
C LYS A 69 10.88 -9.01 3.32
N VAL A 70 11.76 -9.99 3.26
CA VAL A 70 13.16 -9.87 3.67
C VAL A 70 14.08 -10.02 2.46
N LYS A 71 15.17 -9.25 2.43
CA LYS A 71 16.30 -9.47 1.53
C LYS A 71 17.59 -9.51 2.33
N SER A 72 18.44 -10.47 1.99
CA SER A 72 19.82 -10.53 2.47
C SER A 72 20.72 -9.73 1.53
N ARG A 73 21.47 -8.80 2.12
CA ARG A 73 22.43 -7.96 1.41
C ARG A 73 23.82 -8.10 2.01
N ARG A 74 24.83 -7.73 1.23
CA ARG A 74 26.23 -7.63 1.65
C ARG A 74 26.96 -6.50 0.95
N GLY A 75 28.20 -6.22 1.39
CA GLY A 75 29.08 -5.22 0.78
C GLY A 75 28.43 -3.84 0.82
N LEU A 76 28.40 -3.23 2.00
CA LEU A 76 27.70 -1.95 2.27
C LEU A 76 26.21 -2.00 1.90
N CYS A 77 25.58 -3.15 2.13
CA CYS A 77 24.17 -3.41 1.85
C CYS A 77 23.71 -3.27 0.37
N GLY A 78 24.64 -3.11 -0.57
CA GLY A 78 24.33 -2.89 -1.99
C GLY A 78 24.13 -4.17 -2.79
N LEU A 79 24.78 -5.27 -2.40
CA LEU A 79 24.79 -6.51 -3.17
C LEU A 79 23.83 -7.53 -2.58
N SER A 80 23.08 -8.23 -3.43
CA SER A 80 22.32 -9.40 -2.98
C SER A 80 23.27 -10.49 -2.48
N TRP A 81 22.83 -11.21 -1.45
CA TRP A 81 23.59 -12.32 -0.88
C TRP A 81 22.71 -13.55 -0.74
N ASP A 82 22.99 -14.59 -1.52
CA ASP A 82 22.22 -15.82 -1.44
C ASP A 82 22.50 -16.56 -0.14
N ARG A 83 21.42 -17.05 0.46
CA ARG A 83 21.44 -17.73 1.75
C ARG A 83 20.91 -19.15 1.61
N PRO A 84 21.52 -20.12 2.33
CA PRO A 84 21.03 -21.50 2.35
C PRO A 84 19.57 -21.61 2.83
N ILE A 85 18.96 -22.77 2.63
CA ILE A 85 17.64 -23.13 3.17
C ILE A 85 17.60 -22.85 4.67
N GLY A 86 16.53 -22.21 5.15
CA GLY A 86 16.33 -21.89 6.56
C GLY A 86 17.16 -20.72 7.11
N HIS A 87 17.84 -19.94 6.27
CA HIS A 87 18.64 -18.78 6.68
C HIS A 87 17.92 -17.44 6.48
N LEU A 88 16.75 -17.42 5.86
CA LEU A 88 15.85 -16.29 5.83
C LEU A 88 14.60 -16.63 6.64
N LYS A 89 14.13 -15.69 7.45
CA LYS A 89 12.92 -15.83 8.25
C LYS A 89 12.05 -14.59 8.06
N VAL A 90 10.76 -14.77 7.82
CA VAL A 90 9.78 -13.66 7.81
C VAL A 90 8.56 -14.01 8.64
N LYS A 91 7.92 -12.98 9.19
CA LYS A 91 6.54 -13.02 9.69
C LYS A 91 5.93 -11.64 9.51
N TRP A 92 4.62 -11.52 9.64
CA TRP A 92 3.94 -10.23 9.71
C TRP A 92 2.87 -10.24 10.80
N LYS A 93 2.52 -9.06 11.26
CA LYS A 93 1.37 -8.80 12.12
C LYS A 93 0.46 -7.79 11.45
N LEU A 94 -0.83 -8.05 11.48
CA LEU A 94 -1.86 -7.12 11.08
C LEU A 94 -2.30 -6.33 12.32
N LEU A 95 -2.13 -5.01 12.25
CA LEU A 95 -2.51 -4.08 13.30
C LEU A 95 -3.79 -3.36 12.87
N LYS A 96 -4.76 -3.22 13.77
CA LYS A 96 -5.98 -2.44 13.54
C LYS A 96 -5.97 -1.21 14.45
N LYS A 97 -6.31 -0.05 13.92
CA LYS A 97 -6.39 1.19 14.70
C LYS A 97 -7.52 1.09 15.73
N ASP A 98 -7.20 1.39 16.99
CA ASP A 98 -8.16 1.53 18.07
C ASP A 98 -7.80 2.77 18.90
N GLY A 99 -8.57 3.85 18.71
CA GLY A 99 -8.24 5.18 19.22
C GLY A 99 -6.86 5.66 18.73
N SER A 100 -5.94 5.87 19.67
CA SER A 100 -4.54 6.24 19.41
C SER A 100 -3.60 5.02 19.33
N SER A 101 -4.11 3.82 19.55
CA SER A 101 -3.33 2.58 19.60
C SER A 101 -3.45 1.74 18.33
N TRP A 102 -2.50 0.83 18.15
CA TRP A 102 -2.44 -0.12 17.03
C TRP A 102 -2.28 -1.56 17.55
N PRO A 103 -3.29 -2.11 18.25
CA PRO A 103 -3.25 -3.49 18.72
C PRO A 103 -3.08 -4.48 17.57
N VAL A 104 -2.39 -5.57 17.86
CA VAL A 104 -2.29 -6.72 16.95
C VAL A 104 -3.63 -7.42 16.92
N CYS A 105 -4.26 -7.46 15.75
CA CYS A 105 -5.52 -8.18 15.59
C CYS A 105 -5.30 -9.57 14.95
N HIS A 106 -4.22 -9.73 14.18
CA HIS A 106 -3.83 -11.02 13.63
C HIS A 106 -2.31 -11.11 13.41
N SER A 107 -1.76 -12.31 13.42
CA SER A 107 -0.33 -12.56 13.23
C SER A 107 -0.13 -13.84 12.44
N SER A 108 0.85 -13.82 11.54
CA SER A 108 1.31 -15.02 10.89
C SER A 108 2.22 -15.85 11.80
N SER A 109 2.46 -17.11 11.42
CA SER A 109 3.60 -17.89 11.91
C SER A 109 4.92 -17.35 11.34
N ASN A 110 6.05 -17.90 11.81
CA ASN A 110 7.33 -17.68 11.14
C ASN A 110 7.40 -18.56 9.88
N TYR A 111 7.83 -17.97 8.78
CA TYR A 111 8.16 -18.66 7.54
C TYR A 111 9.65 -18.64 7.35
N TYR A 112 10.18 -19.70 6.75
CA TYR A 112 11.59 -19.86 6.44
C TYR A 112 11.75 -20.17 4.95
N ASN A 113 12.84 -19.73 4.33
CA ASN A 113 13.08 -20.03 2.93
C ASN A 113 13.31 -21.55 2.74
N GLY A 114 12.56 -22.16 1.83
CA GLY A 114 12.67 -23.58 1.48
C GLY A 114 13.74 -23.90 0.44
N THR A 115 14.34 -22.89 -0.19
CA THR A 115 15.40 -23.00 -1.19
C THR A 115 16.49 -21.96 -0.94
N THR A 116 17.67 -22.14 -1.53
CA THR A 116 18.71 -21.10 -1.52
C THR A 116 18.18 -19.83 -2.19
N ALA A 117 18.19 -18.72 -1.47
CA ALA A 117 17.64 -17.45 -1.94
C ALA A 117 18.28 -16.26 -1.25
N SER A 118 18.32 -15.11 -1.93
CA SER A 118 18.69 -13.81 -1.36
C SER A 118 17.49 -13.00 -0.88
N GLN A 119 16.26 -13.44 -1.18
CA GLN A 119 15.04 -12.79 -0.72
C GLN A 119 13.92 -13.80 -0.49
N MET A 120 12.99 -13.44 0.39
CA MET A 120 11.75 -14.17 0.61
C MET A 120 10.62 -13.17 0.87
N THR A 121 9.48 -13.40 0.24
CA THR A 121 8.25 -12.62 0.43
C THR A 121 7.16 -13.56 0.88
N VAL A 122 6.40 -13.16 1.90
CA VAL A 122 5.19 -13.85 2.35
C VAL A 122 4.10 -12.83 2.52
N GLY A 123 2.96 -13.08 1.87
CA GLY A 123 1.77 -12.27 1.99
C GLY A 123 0.52 -13.11 2.24
N ASN A 124 -0.55 -12.45 2.67
CA ASN A 124 -1.86 -13.05 2.84
C ASN A 124 -2.94 -12.09 2.37
N ASP A 125 -3.79 -12.57 1.46
CA ASP A 125 -5.03 -11.91 1.06
C ASP A 125 -6.17 -12.40 1.98
N TYR A 126 -6.94 -11.48 2.55
CA TYR A 126 -8.05 -11.79 3.45
C TYR A 126 -9.39 -11.96 2.73
N GLY A 127 -9.41 -12.01 1.39
CA GLY A 127 -10.60 -12.23 0.60
C GLY A 127 -11.43 -10.96 0.48
N SER A 128 -12.76 -11.05 0.56
CA SER A 128 -13.67 -9.91 0.38
C SER A 128 -14.03 -9.18 1.67
N THR A 129 -13.64 -9.71 2.84
CA THR A 129 -14.05 -9.20 4.15
C THR A 129 -12.83 -8.93 5.01
N PRO A 130 -12.69 -7.76 5.65
CA PRO A 130 -11.55 -7.50 6.51
C PRO A 130 -11.46 -8.47 7.68
N HIS A 131 -10.26 -8.99 7.89
CA HIS A 131 -10.01 -10.05 8.86
C HIS A 131 -10.47 -9.69 10.29
N CYS A 132 -10.31 -8.42 10.69
CA CYS A 132 -10.68 -7.94 12.03
C CYS A 132 -11.85 -6.93 11.96
N GLY A 133 -12.69 -7.01 10.92
CA GLY A 133 -13.79 -6.09 10.63
C GLY A 133 -13.35 -4.71 10.09
N ASN A 134 -14.27 -3.88 9.64
CA ASN A 134 -13.92 -2.66 8.91
C ASN A 134 -13.08 -1.69 9.76
N GLY A 135 -12.19 -0.93 9.14
CA GLY A 135 -11.35 0.04 9.85
C GLY A 135 -10.03 0.38 9.15
N VAL A 136 -9.13 1.01 9.90
CA VAL A 136 -7.79 1.39 9.42
C VAL A 136 -6.74 0.41 9.93
N TYR A 137 -5.88 -0.05 9.03
CA TYR A 137 -4.95 -1.15 9.27
C TYR A 137 -3.50 -0.79 8.95
N LYS A 138 -2.56 -1.52 9.55
CA LYS A 138 -1.16 -1.54 9.15
C LYS A 138 -0.64 -2.95 9.15
N THR A 139 0.40 -3.19 8.34
CA THR A 139 1.21 -4.38 8.46
C THR A 139 2.50 -4.03 9.17
N ARG A 140 2.82 -4.79 10.22
CA ARG A 140 4.15 -4.81 10.81
C ARG A 140 4.87 -6.05 10.34
N ALA A 141 5.81 -5.87 9.41
CA ALA A 141 6.65 -6.94 8.91
C ALA A 141 7.84 -7.16 9.84
N TYR A 142 8.25 -8.41 9.93
CA TYR A 142 9.47 -8.83 10.57
C TYR A 142 10.25 -9.67 9.57
N GLY A 143 11.53 -9.41 9.44
CA GLY A 143 12.39 -10.28 8.65
C GLY A 143 13.81 -10.32 9.17
N TYR A 144 14.38 -11.51 9.08
CA TYR A 144 15.67 -11.83 9.66
C TYR A 144 16.50 -12.70 8.73
N LEU A 145 17.81 -12.53 8.88
CA LEU A 145 18.89 -13.24 8.21
C LEU A 145 19.69 -14.03 9.25
N LYS A 146 19.88 -15.33 9.04
CA LYS A 146 20.76 -16.14 9.87
C LYS A 146 22.20 -16.04 9.38
N ASN A 147 23.13 -15.68 10.25
CA ASN A 147 24.56 -15.75 9.98
C ASN A 147 25.34 -16.21 11.21
N SER A 148 26.26 -17.16 11.03
CA SER A 148 27.06 -17.75 12.13
C SER A 148 26.24 -18.21 13.35
N GLY A 149 25.02 -18.71 13.10
CA GLY A 149 24.09 -19.15 14.15
C GLY A 149 23.15 -18.06 14.70
N THR A 150 23.47 -16.77 14.50
CA THR A 150 22.71 -15.62 15.01
C THR A 150 21.70 -15.12 13.97
N TRP A 151 20.53 -14.65 14.43
CA TRP A 151 19.52 -14.01 13.59
C TRP A 151 19.65 -12.48 13.67
N TRP A 152 19.87 -11.86 12.52
CA TRP A 152 20.02 -10.42 12.34
C TRP A 152 18.82 -9.87 11.60
N GLY A 153 18.28 -8.73 12.02
CA GLY A 153 17.08 -8.13 11.42
C GLY A 153 16.21 -7.42 12.43
N GLY A 154 15.01 -7.04 11.99
CA GLY A 154 14.11 -6.25 12.81
C GLY A 154 12.70 -6.19 12.25
N GLU A 155 11.94 -5.21 12.75
CA GLU A 155 10.59 -4.93 12.30
C GLU A 155 10.51 -3.62 11.51
N ILE A 156 9.53 -3.54 10.61
CA ILE A 156 9.18 -2.33 9.88
C ILE A 156 7.65 -2.30 9.71
N GLU A 157 7.05 -1.12 9.81
CA GLU A 157 5.60 -0.94 9.63
C GLU A 157 5.30 -0.27 8.30
N SER A 158 4.22 -0.67 7.63
CA SER A 158 3.81 -0.21 6.30
C SER A 158 3.44 1.28 6.19
N GLY A 159 3.66 2.09 7.24
CA GLY A 159 3.44 3.54 7.26
C GLY A 159 2.87 4.06 8.59
N VAL A 160 2.81 5.39 8.75
CA VAL A 160 2.38 6.04 10.00
C VAL A 160 0.85 6.21 10.13
N THR A 161 0.13 6.43 9.03
CA THR A 161 -1.32 6.70 9.03
C THR A 161 -2.19 5.45 8.97
N GLY A 162 -1.67 4.36 8.39
CA GLY A 162 -2.41 3.14 8.11
C GLY A 162 -3.38 3.27 6.93
N HIS A 163 -3.93 2.14 6.50
CA HIS A 163 -4.70 1.96 5.29
C HIS A 163 -6.12 1.50 5.60
N THR A 164 -7.13 2.21 5.09
CA THR A 164 -8.54 1.89 5.33
C THR A 164 -8.97 0.68 4.51
N LEU A 165 -9.42 -0.37 5.20
CA LEU A 165 -10.03 -1.55 4.60
C LEU A 165 -11.57 -1.47 4.77
N PRO A 166 -12.32 -1.74 3.70
CA PRO A 166 -13.77 -1.49 3.61
C PRO A 166 -14.60 -2.31 4.58
#